data_AF-A0A7V9EGK5-F1
#
_entry.id   AF-A0A7V9EGK5-F1
#
_cell.length_a   1.000
_cell.length_b   1.000
_cell.length_c   1.000
_cell.angle_alpha   90.00
_cell.angle_beta   90.00
_cell.angle_gamma   90.00
#
_symmetry.space_group_name_H-M   'P 1'
#
loop_
_entity.id
_entity.type
_entity.pdbx_description
1 polymer ?
#
loop_
_entity_poly.entity_id
_entity_poly.type
_entity_poly.pdbx_seq_one_letter_code
_entity_poly.pdbx_strand_id
1 'polypeptide(L)'
;MTPGGARLVAVLGYSSGHASGQLHPICAARLARAVEEVRPDDAVLFSGWRRGREPASEAELMARGSTGRAGRILVDTAARTTHGNVVGTAAAARALSAREVVLVTSGWHA
;
A
#
# COMPACT_ATOMS: atom_id res chain seq x y z
N MET A 1 11.85 4.08 24.52
CA MET A 1 12.32 4.19 23.11
C MET A 1 12.86 2.82 22.72
N THR A 2 12.04 1.99 22.07
CA THR A 2 12.32 0.56 21.87
C THR A 2 13.36 0.37 20.76
N PRO A 3 14.38 -0.50 20.92
CA PRO A 3 15.53 -0.62 20.02
C PRO A 3 15.26 -1.46 18.74
N GLY A 4 14.10 -1.29 18.10
CA GLY A 4 13.73 -1.94 16.84
C GLY A 4 13.38 -0.89 15.79
N GLY A 5 14.08 -0.89 14.64
CA GLY A 5 13.77 0.04 13.54
C GLY A 5 12.34 -0.16 13.00
N ALA A 6 11.86 0.82 12.23
CA ALA A 6 10.47 0.91 11.82
C ALA A 6 9.97 -0.37 11.10
N ARG A 7 8.69 -0.69 11.26
CA ARG A 7 8.01 -1.73 10.49
C ARG A 7 7.17 -1.06 9.40
N LEU A 8 7.26 -1.60 8.18
CA LEU A 8 6.52 -1.12 7.02
C LEU A 8 5.50 -2.17 6.56
N VAL A 9 4.22 -1.83 6.58
CA VAL A 9 3.16 -2.63 5.93
C VAL A 9 2.90 -2.04 4.54
N ALA A 10 3.25 -2.76 3.49
CA ALA A 10 3.10 -2.34 2.11
C ALA A 10 1.92 -3.05 1.44
N VAL A 11 0.90 -2.29 1.06
CA VAL A 11 -0.33 -2.78 0.42
C VAL A 11 -0.22 -2.53 -1.08
N LEU A 12 -0.11 -3.62 -1.84
CA LEU A 12 0.09 -3.53 -3.27
C LEU A 12 -1.25 -3.37 -3.98
N GLY A 13 -1.35 -2.37 -4.83
CA GLY A 13 -2.51 -2.09 -5.65
C GLY A 13 -2.64 -3.05 -6.81
N TYR A 14 -3.82 -3.05 -7.39
CA TYR A 14 -4.17 -3.77 -8.61
C TYR A 14 -5.14 -2.91 -9.42
N SER A 15 -4.93 -2.85 -10.73
CA SER A 15 -5.87 -2.19 -11.64
C SER A 15 -6.15 -3.09 -12.83
N SER A 16 -7.42 -3.35 -13.11
CA SER A 16 -7.88 -4.07 -14.30
C SER A 16 -7.93 -3.19 -15.56
N GLY A 17 -7.59 -1.91 -15.45
CA GLY A 17 -7.67 -0.94 -16.56
C GLY A 17 -9.07 -0.39 -16.84
N HIS A 18 -10.11 -0.85 -16.13
CA HIS A 18 -11.45 -0.28 -16.19
C HIS A 18 -11.68 0.65 -15.00
N ALA A 19 -12.04 1.89 -15.31
CA ALA A 19 -12.15 2.98 -14.35
C ALA A 19 -13.62 3.18 -13.94
N SER A 20 -13.96 2.86 -12.68
CA SER A 20 -15.28 3.15 -12.11
C SER A 20 -15.27 4.30 -11.09
N GLY A 21 -14.12 4.95 -10.88
CA GLY A 21 -13.92 5.95 -9.82
C GLY A 21 -13.82 5.36 -8.41
N GLN A 22 -14.12 4.08 -8.26
CA GLN A 22 -14.15 3.37 -6.99
C GLN A 22 -12.90 2.53 -6.80
N LEU A 23 -12.61 2.22 -5.53
CA LEU A 23 -11.53 1.32 -5.15
C LEU A 23 -11.77 -0.06 -5.77
N HIS A 24 -10.77 -0.63 -6.42
CA HIS A 24 -10.93 -1.95 -7.01
C HIS A 24 -11.20 -3.01 -5.91
N PRO A 25 -12.11 -3.99 -6.11
CA PRO A 25 -12.45 -4.97 -5.06
C PRO A 25 -11.25 -5.74 -4.48
N ILE A 26 -10.26 -6.07 -5.31
CA ILE A 26 -8.98 -6.67 -4.86
C ILE A 26 -8.23 -5.72 -3.92
N CYS A 27 -8.16 -4.42 -4.25
CA CYS A 27 -7.51 -3.44 -3.40
C CYS A 27 -8.30 -3.23 -2.10
N ALA A 28 -9.64 -3.28 -2.13
CA ALA A 28 -10.47 -3.24 -0.94
C ALA A 28 -10.22 -4.43 -0.01
N ALA A 29 -10.14 -5.65 -0.55
CA ALA A 29 -9.82 -6.84 0.24
C ALA A 29 -8.41 -6.78 0.86
N ARG A 30 -7.42 -6.29 0.09
CA ARG A 30 -6.06 -6.07 0.59
C ARG A 30 -6.01 -4.99 1.67
N LEU A 31 -6.75 -3.91 1.51
CA LEU A 31 -6.88 -2.87 2.52
C LEU A 31 -7.49 -3.42 3.81
N ALA A 32 -8.54 -4.22 3.73
CA ALA A 32 -9.15 -4.87 4.90
C ALA A 32 -8.14 -5.78 5.61
N ARG A 33 -7.41 -6.63 4.89
CA ARG A 33 -6.36 -7.47 5.46
C ARG A 33 -5.23 -6.65 6.09
N ALA A 34 -4.86 -5.52 5.48
CA ALA A 34 -3.85 -4.62 6.02
C ALA A 34 -4.32 -3.97 7.33
N VAL A 35 -5.59 -3.58 7.44
CA VAL A 35 -6.17 -3.02 8.68
C VAL A 35 -6.07 -3.99 9.86
N GLU A 36 -6.14 -5.29 9.61
CA GLU A 36 -5.95 -6.34 10.62
C GLU A 36 -4.47 -6.51 11.03
N GLU A 37 -3.53 -6.14 10.16
CA GLU A 37 -2.09 -6.33 10.33
C GLU A 37 -1.38 -5.11 10.95
N VAL A 38 -1.93 -3.93 10.71
CA VAL A 38 -1.33 -2.65 11.07
C VAL A 38 -1.42 -2.38 12.57
N ARG A 39 -0.28 -1.98 13.13
CA ARG A 39 -0.12 -1.53 14.51
C ARG A 39 0.01 0.00 14.57
N PRO A 40 -0.28 0.63 15.73
CA PRO A 40 -0.16 2.09 15.96
C PRO A 40 1.16 2.73 15.52
N ASP A 41 2.25 1.99 15.62
CA ASP A 41 3.62 2.41 15.35
C ASP A 41 4.11 2.07 13.93
N ASP A 42 3.29 1.37 13.14
CA ASP A 42 3.64 0.99 11.78
C ASP A 42 3.56 2.18 10.81
N ALA A 43 4.47 2.16 9.84
CA ALA A 43 4.27 2.88 8.59
C ALA A 43 3.47 2.01 7.62
N VAL A 44 2.54 2.60 6.89
CA VAL A 44 1.78 1.93 5.82
C VAL A 44 2.08 2.59 4.49
N LEU A 45 2.46 1.79 3.49
CA LEU A 45 2.57 2.24 2.10
C LEU A 45 1.42 1.68 1.28
N PHE A 46 0.62 2.56 0.69
CA PHE A 46 -0.30 2.21 -0.38
C PHE A 46 0.41 2.46 -1.71
N SER A 47 0.67 1.43 -2.50
CA SER A 47 1.32 1.56 -3.81
C SER A 47 0.37 1.08 -4.90
N GLY A 48 0.22 1.84 -5.97
CA GLY A 48 -0.64 1.44 -7.06
C GLY A 48 -1.13 2.60 -7.90
N TRP A 49 -0.92 2.46 -9.20
CA TRP A 49 -1.41 3.38 -10.22
C TRP A 49 -2.74 2.90 -10.83
N ARG A 50 -3.42 3.82 -11.51
CA ARG A 50 -4.62 3.54 -12.29
C ARG A 50 -4.53 4.21 -13.67
N ARG A 51 -4.93 3.51 -14.73
CA ARG A 51 -5.07 4.06 -16.10
C ARG A 51 -6.32 4.94 -16.20
N GLY A 52 -6.21 6.11 -16.84
CA GLY A 52 -7.36 6.93 -17.26
C GLY A 52 -7.31 8.40 -16.81
N ARG A 53 -8.38 9.17 -17.11
CA ARG A 53 -8.56 10.59 -16.74
C ARG A 53 -9.09 10.80 -15.32
N GLU A 54 -9.08 9.74 -14.52
CA GLU A 54 -9.72 9.76 -13.22
C GLU A 54 -8.81 10.39 -12.18
N PRO A 55 -9.37 11.17 -11.25
CA PRO A 55 -8.58 12.06 -10.41
C PRO A 55 -7.77 11.32 -9.33
N ALA A 56 -8.12 10.06 -9.02
CA ALA A 56 -7.47 9.30 -7.96
C ALA A 56 -6.97 7.93 -8.44
N SER A 57 -5.71 7.63 -8.11
CA SER A 57 -5.06 6.33 -8.21
C SER A 57 -5.60 5.33 -7.19
N GLU A 58 -5.36 4.03 -7.41
CA GLU A 58 -5.70 2.98 -6.42
C GLU A 58 -5.03 3.25 -5.07
N ALA A 59 -3.79 3.72 -5.07
CA ALA A 59 -3.08 4.07 -3.85
C ALA A 59 -3.77 5.18 -3.05
N GLU A 60 -4.25 6.23 -3.72
CA GLU A 60 -5.00 7.32 -3.08
C GLU A 60 -6.37 6.86 -2.58
N LEU A 61 -7.05 5.99 -3.33
CA LEU A 61 -8.33 5.42 -2.91
C LEU A 61 -8.17 4.52 -1.68
N MET A 62 -7.10 3.71 -1.60
CA MET A 62 -6.78 2.93 -0.41
C MET A 62 -6.48 3.83 0.79
N ALA A 63 -5.69 4.90 0.59
CA ALA A 63 -5.37 5.85 1.64
C ALA A 63 -6.62 6.54 2.21
N ARG A 64 -7.57 6.95 1.34
CA ARG A 64 -8.85 7.54 1.76
C ARG A 64 -9.73 6.56 2.52
N GLY A 65 -9.70 5.28 2.16
CA GLY A 65 -10.46 4.22 2.83
C GLY A 65 -9.83 3.72 4.13
N SER A 66 -8.58 4.10 4.44
CA SER A 66 -7.85 3.63 5.61
C SER A 66 -8.32 4.34 6.89
N THR A 67 -8.70 3.57 7.91
CA THR A 67 -9.16 4.08 9.20
C THR A 67 -8.05 4.04 10.27
N GLY A 68 -7.27 5.12 10.31
CA GLY A 68 -6.71 5.71 11.54
C GLY A 68 -5.74 4.94 12.45
N ARG A 69 -5.28 3.72 12.13
CA ARG A 69 -4.35 2.99 13.02
C ARG A 69 -2.87 3.18 12.72
N ALA A 70 -2.47 3.56 11.51
CA ALA A 70 -1.05 3.68 11.19
C ALA A 70 -0.45 4.96 11.79
N GLY A 71 0.75 4.87 12.35
CA GLY A 71 1.51 6.04 12.81
C GLY A 71 1.99 6.92 11.66
N ARG A 72 2.10 6.33 10.45
CA ARG A 72 2.44 7.05 9.22
C ARG A 72 1.81 6.39 8.00
N ILE A 73 1.22 7.20 7.10
CA ILE A 73 0.72 6.74 5.80
C ILE A 73 1.58 7.33 4.68
N LEU A 74 1.98 6.49 3.74
CA LEU A 74 2.70 6.81 2.52
C LEU A 74 1.87 6.36 1.31
N VAL A 75 1.97 7.11 0.21
CA VAL A 75 1.21 6.85 -1.01
C VAL A 75 2.18 6.89 -2.20
N ASP A 76 2.23 5.80 -2.96
CA ASP A 76 2.99 5.67 -4.21
C ASP A 76 2.03 5.47 -5.38
N THR A 77 1.86 6.52 -6.17
CA THR A 77 0.96 6.53 -7.33
C THR A 77 1.67 6.18 -8.64
N ALA A 78 3.00 5.98 -8.62
CA ALA A 78 3.79 5.79 -9.84
C ALA A 78 3.83 4.33 -10.31
N ALA A 79 3.60 3.38 -9.40
CA ALA A 79 3.75 1.97 -9.68
C ALA A 79 2.64 1.40 -10.60
N ARG A 80 3.04 1.02 -11.82
CA ARG A 80 2.13 0.49 -12.86
C ARG A 80 2.12 -1.04 -12.97
N THR A 81 2.98 -1.71 -12.23
CA THR A 81 3.20 -3.16 -12.28
C THR A 81 3.47 -3.69 -10.87
N THR A 82 3.30 -4.99 -10.66
CA THR A 82 3.70 -5.64 -9.40
C THR A 82 5.17 -5.42 -9.09
N HIS A 83 6.05 -5.51 -10.10
CA HIS A 83 7.47 -5.17 -9.94
C HIS A 83 7.67 -3.73 -9.49
N GLY A 84 6.98 -2.77 -10.11
CA GLY A 84 7.02 -1.36 -9.71
C GLY A 84 6.57 -1.14 -8.26
N ASN A 85 5.50 -1.83 -7.84
CA ASN A 85 5.01 -1.78 -6.46
C ASN A 85 6.10 -2.25 -5.47
N VAL A 86 6.82 -3.34 -5.79
CA VAL A 86 7.89 -3.88 -4.94
C VAL A 86 9.12 -2.97 -4.93
N VAL A 87 9.50 -2.37 -6.05
CA VAL A 87 10.59 -1.38 -6.11
C VAL A 87 10.26 -0.15 -5.25
N GLY A 88 9.05 0.39 -5.37
CA GLY A 88 8.57 1.48 -4.53
C GLY A 88 8.56 1.11 -3.05
N THR A 89 8.12 -0.11 -2.73
CA THR A 89 8.17 -0.66 -1.36
C THR A 89 9.60 -0.72 -0.82
N ALA A 90 10.56 -1.22 -1.60
CA ALA A 90 11.95 -1.31 -1.19
C ALA A 90 12.57 0.09 -0.98
N ALA A 91 12.23 1.06 -1.84
CA ALA A 91 12.67 2.44 -1.66
C ALA A 91 12.11 3.06 -0.37
N ALA A 92 10.82 2.87 -0.10
CA ALA A 92 10.18 3.33 1.13
C ALA A 92 10.78 2.68 2.38
N ALA A 93 11.01 1.36 2.35
CA ALA A 93 11.64 0.63 3.44
C ALA A 93 13.03 1.20 3.77
N ARG A 94 13.86 1.46 2.75
CA ARG A 94 15.18 2.08 2.93
C ARG A 94 15.07 3.49 3.51
N ALA A 95 14.18 4.32 2.99
CA ALA A 95 13.97 5.69 3.47
C ALA A 95 13.51 5.74 4.94
N LEU A 96 12.75 4.73 5.38
CA LEU A 96 12.30 4.58 6.76
C LEU A 96 13.32 3.88 7.67
N SER A 97 14.43 3.36 7.12
CA SER A 97 15.32 2.43 7.82
C SER A 97 14.54 1.26 8.45
N ALA A 98 13.56 0.75 7.70
CA ALA A 98 12.67 -0.29 8.18
C ALA A 98 13.42 -1.61 8.38
N ARG A 99 13.15 -2.31 9.49
CA ARG A 99 13.75 -3.62 9.79
C ARG A 99 12.85 -4.79 9.40
N GLU A 100 11.57 -4.52 9.20
CA GLU A 100 10.57 -5.49 8.80
C GLU A 100 9.70 -4.87 7.71
N VAL A 101 9.42 -5.65 6.66
CA VAL A 101 8.47 -5.28 5.62
C VAL A 101 7.43 -6.39 5.52
N VAL A 102 6.17 -6.03 5.72
CA VAL A 102 5.03 -6.92 5.49
C VAL A 102 4.35 -6.54 4.20
N LEU A 103 4.36 -7.44 3.23
CA LEU A 103 3.71 -7.24 1.94
C LEU A 103 2.29 -7.81 1.96
N VAL A 104 1.30 -6.96 1.73
CA VAL A 104 -0.09 -7.35 1.54
C VAL A 104 -0.39 -7.39 0.05
N THR A 105 -0.46 -8.60 -0.49
CA THR A 105 -0.72 -8.89 -1.90
C THR A 105 -1.68 -10.08 -2.05
N SER A 106 -1.99 -10.48 -3.28
CA SER A 106 -2.76 -11.72 -3.54
C SER A 106 -1.88 -12.95 -3.38
N GLY A 107 -2.45 -14.08 -2.94
CA GLY A 107 -1.73 -15.36 -2.81
C GLY A 107 -1.08 -15.90 -4.09
N TRP A 108 -1.46 -15.39 -5.27
CA TRP A 108 -0.79 -15.70 -6.54
C TRP A 108 0.63 -15.10 -6.66
N HIS A 109 0.93 -14.09 -5.85
CA HIS A 109 2.20 -13.36 -5.85
C HIS A 109 3.03 -13.59 -4.56
N ALA A 110 2.53 -14.46 -3.66
CA ALA A 110 3.12 -14.72 -2.35
C ALA A 110 4.06 -15.93 -2.40
#